data_AF-A0A962IIQ5-F1
#
_entry.id   AF-A0A962IIQ5-F1
#
_cell.length_a   1.000
_cell.length_b   1.000
_cell.length_c   1.000
_cell.angle_alpha   90.00
_cell.angle_beta   90.00
_cell.angle_gamma   90.00
#
_symmetry.space_group_name_H-M   'P 1'
#
loop_
_entity.id
_entity.type
_entity.pdbx_description
1 polymer ?
#
loop_
_entity_poly.entity_id
_entity_poly.type
_entity_poly.pdbx_seq_one_letter_code
_entity_poly.pdbx_strand_id
1 'polypeptide(L)'
;MNEINNGGVQGTVTDSKGDALPGTVISLQGQSTPSRSVVSDTHGNYRFVGLSPGQYQLSTEFLGFAPFTETILVAAGEVTTVEAVLTPVQPA
;
A
#
# COMPACT_ATOMS: atom_id res chain seq x y z
N MET A 1 -12.92 23.21 -16.76
CA MET A 1 -11.67 22.43 -16.64
C MET A 1 -11.85 21.58 -15.40
N ASN A 2 -12.00 20.27 -15.53
CA ASN A 2 -12.12 19.40 -14.36
C ASN A 2 -10.69 19.10 -13.92
N GLU A 3 -10.17 19.85 -12.95
CA GLU A 3 -8.89 19.52 -12.34
C GLU A 3 -9.04 18.13 -11.75
N ILE A 4 -8.32 17.16 -12.31
CA ILE A 4 -8.20 15.84 -11.72
C ILE A 4 -7.34 16.06 -10.49
N ASN A 5 -7.97 16.31 -9.35
CA ASN A 5 -7.30 16.39 -8.07
C ASN A 5 -6.83 14.97 -7.75
N ASN A 6 -5.60 14.65 -8.12
CA ASN A 6 -5.04 13.34 -7.86
C ASN A 6 -4.86 13.15 -6.35
N GLY A 7 -5.34 12.02 -5.84
CA GLY A 7 -5.09 11.60 -4.47
C GLY A 7 -3.74 10.90 -4.33
N GLY A 8 -3.52 10.41 -3.12
CA GLY A 8 -2.37 9.59 -2.77
C GLY A 8 -2.76 8.48 -1.80
N VAL A 9 -1.86 7.51 -1.67
CA VAL A 9 -1.94 6.48 -0.64
C VAL A 9 -0.58 6.46 0.03
N GLN A 10 -0.53 6.42 1.36
CA GLN A 10 0.71 6.27 2.09
C GLN A 10 0.51 5.35 3.29
N GLY A 11 1.59 4.93 3.90
CA GLY A 11 1.53 4.24 5.17
C GLY A 11 2.83 3.55 5.50
N THR A 12 2.73 2.64 6.46
CA THR A 12 3.84 1.84 6.96
C THR A 12 3.50 0.36 6.83
N VAL A 13 4.54 -0.43 6.65
CA VAL A 13 4.47 -1.89 6.72
C VAL A 13 5.20 -2.33 7.98
N THR A 14 4.50 -3.03 8.86
CA THR A 14 5.05 -3.58 10.10
C THR A 14 4.68 -5.05 10.26
N ASP A 15 5.41 -5.76 11.12
CA ASP A 15 4.97 -7.07 11.58
C ASP A 15 3.97 -6.97 12.74
N SER A 16 3.49 -8.12 13.22
CA SER A 16 2.58 -8.21 14.36
C SER A 16 3.19 -7.80 15.71
N LYS A 17 4.50 -7.57 15.78
CA LYS A 17 5.23 -7.06 16.95
C LYS A 17 5.46 -5.54 16.88
N GLY A 18 5.14 -4.92 15.74
CA GLY A 18 5.36 -3.51 15.48
C GLY A 18 6.74 -3.20 14.88
N ASP A 19 7.51 -4.22 14.50
CA ASP A 19 8.79 -4.03 13.82
C ASP A 19 8.55 -3.62 12.36
N ALA A 20 9.24 -2.59 11.89
CA ALA A 20 9.14 -2.14 10.50
C ALA A 20 9.69 -3.20 9.54
N LEU A 21 9.01 -3.37 8.39
CA LEU A 21 9.38 -4.36 7.37
C LEU A 21 9.90 -3.66 6.10
N PRO A 22 11.20 -3.33 6.05
CA PRO A 22 11.82 -2.73 4.87
C PRO A 22 11.94 -3.73 3.73
N GLY A 23 11.85 -3.24 2.49
CA GLY A 23 11.96 -4.11 1.31
C GLY A 23 10.69 -4.89 0.99
N THR A 24 9.57 -4.60 1.65
CA THR A 24 8.25 -5.14 1.30
C THR A 24 7.81 -4.56 -0.04
N VAL A 25 7.31 -5.40 -0.93
CA VAL A 25 6.72 -4.95 -2.20
C VAL A 25 5.26 -4.62 -1.96
N ILE A 26 4.86 -3.38 -2.20
CA ILE A 26 3.48 -2.92 -2.11
C ILE A 26 2.98 -2.69 -3.52
N SER A 27 1.92 -3.40 -3.90
CA SER A 27 1.25 -3.25 -5.18
C SER A 27 -0.12 -2.63 -4.97
N LEU A 28 -0.47 -1.71 -5.85
CA LEU A 28 -1.73 -1.00 -5.86
C LEU A 28 -2.38 -1.18 -7.23
N GLN A 29 -3.53 -1.85 -7.24
CA GLN A 29 -4.28 -2.15 -8.45
C GLN A 29 -5.60 -1.39 -8.43
N GLY A 30 -5.80 -0.47 -9.39
CA GLY A 30 -7.09 0.17 -9.60
C GLY A 30 -7.93 -0.57 -10.62
N GLN A 31 -9.26 -0.44 -10.56
CA GLN A 31 -10.16 -1.12 -11.50
C GLN A 31 -9.98 -0.66 -12.97
N SER A 32 -9.59 0.60 -13.17
CA SER A 32 -9.45 1.20 -14.50
C SER A 32 -8.11 1.91 -14.70
N THR A 33 -7.15 1.68 -13.80
CA THR A 33 -5.82 2.28 -13.85
C THR A 33 -4.74 1.19 -13.86
N PRO A 34 -3.59 1.41 -14.48
CA PRO A 34 -2.46 0.49 -14.41
C PRO A 34 -2.09 0.17 -12.96
N SER A 35 -1.68 -1.08 -12.71
CA SER A 35 -1.10 -1.43 -11.43
C SER A 35 0.19 -0.63 -11.22
N ARG A 36 0.41 -0.21 -9.97
CA ARG A 36 1.63 0.46 -9.54
C ARG A 36 2.23 -0.34 -8.40
N SER A 37 3.55 -0.42 -8.36
CA SER A 37 4.24 -1.07 -7.26
C SER A 37 5.35 -0.18 -6.73
N VAL A 38 5.53 -0.19 -5.42
CA VAL A 38 6.61 0.49 -4.70
C VAL A 38 7.21 -0.48 -3.70
N VAL A 39 8.40 -0.17 -3.21
CA VAL A 39 9.07 -0.95 -2.17
C VAL A 39 9.11 -0.09 -0.90
N SER A 40 8.83 -0.68 0.26
CA SER A 40 8.94 0.03 1.53
C SER A 40 10.38 0.43 1.84
N ASP A 41 10.55 1.60 2.44
CA ASP A 41 11.86 2.11 2.87
C ASP A 41 12.40 1.43 4.13
N THR A 42 13.55 1.88 4.65
CA THR A 42 14.20 1.33 5.86
C THR A 42 13.34 1.40 7.13
N HIS A 43 12.33 2.27 7.16
CA HIS A 43 11.39 2.43 8.25
C HIS A 43 10.02 1.79 7.92
N GLY A 44 9.92 1.01 6.85
CA GLY A 44 8.68 0.39 6.41
C GLY A 44 7.72 1.35 5.71
N ASN A 45 8.09 2.61 5.46
CA ASN A 45 7.17 3.56 4.84
C ASN A 45 7.03 3.31 3.35
N TYR A 46 5.85 3.59 2.82
CA TYR A 46 5.58 3.58 1.40
C TYR A 46 4.61 4.71 1.02
N ARG A 47 4.65 5.11 -0.26
CA ARG A 47 3.79 6.18 -0.77
C ARG A 47 3.54 6.06 -2.27
N PHE A 48 2.27 6.20 -2.64
CA PHE A 48 1.77 6.39 -3.98
C PHE A 48 1.22 7.81 -4.13
N VAL A 49 1.58 8.47 -5.23
CA VAL A 49 1.15 9.83 -5.55
C VAL A 49 0.57 9.90 -6.95
N GLY A 50 -0.30 10.87 -7.20
CA GLY A 50 -0.85 11.04 -8.54
C GLY A 50 -1.84 9.93 -8.89
N LEU A 51 -2.62 9.48 -7.90
CA LEU A 51 -3.66 8.47 -8.11
C LEU A 51 -4.97 9.15 -8.49
N SER A 52 -5.62 8.65 -9.53
CA SER A 52 -6.98 9.10 -9.84
C SER A 52 -7.92 8.73 -8.68
N PRO A 53 -8.94 9.54 -8.40
CA PRO A 53 -9.94 9.17 -7.40
C PRO A 53 -10.65 7.87 -7.83
N GLY A 54 -10.81 6.93 -6.89
CA GLY A 54 -11.39 5.62 -7.19
C GLY A 54 -11.05 4.55 -6.17
N GLN A 55 -11.54 3.35 -6.42
CA GLN A 55 -11.28 2.18 -5.58
C GLN A 55 -10.01 1.47 -6.06
N TYR A 56 -9.14 1.17 -5.10
CA TYR A 56 -7.89 0.46 -5.32
C TYR A 56 -7.79 -0.74 -4.39
N GLN A 57 -7.18 -1.81 -4.88
CA GLN A 57 -6.75 -2.93 -4.07
C GLN A 57 -5.26 -2.79 -3.79
N LEU A 58 -4.93 -2.62 -2.53
CA LEU A 58 -3.55 -2.63 -2.04
C LEU A 58 -3.21 -4.06 -1.64
N SER A 59 -2.08 -4.57 -2.12
CA SER A 59 -1.52 -5.84 -1.70
C SER A 59 -0.06 -5.66 -1.31
N THR A 60 0.39 -6.39 -0.30
CA THR A 60 1.79 -6.38 0.11
C THR A 60 2.37 -7.79 0.06
N GLU A 61 3.61 -7.89 -0.40
CA GLU A 61 4.35 -9.14 -0.51
C GLU A 61 5.73 -8.98 0.13
N PHE A 62 6.01 -9.84 1.09
CA PHE A 62 7.31 -9.90 1.76
C PHE A 62 7.65 -11.36 2.07
N LEU A 63 8.91 -11.74 1.79
CA LEU A 63 9.32 -13.14 1.88
C LEU A 63 9.18 -13.67 3.32
N GLY A 64 8.49 -14.81 3.46
CA GLY A 64 8.25 -15.43 4.75
C GLY A 64 7.08 -14.83 5.54
N PHE A 65 6.30 -13.93 4.94
CA PHE A 65 5.11 -13.33 5.54
C PHE A 65 3.87 -13.58 4.67
N ALA A 66 2.70 -13.60 5.31
CA ALA A 66 1.43 -13.82 4.63
C ALA A 66 1.09 -12.54 3.86
N PRO A 67 0.63 -12.63 2.60
CA PRO A 67 0.27 -11.44 1.86
C PRO A 67 -0.88 -10.71 2.56
N PHE A 68 -0.74 -9.41 2.72
CA PHE A 68 -1.83 -8.54 3.17
C PHE A 68 -2.53 -7.98 1.94
N THR A 69 -3.85 -7.89 1.97
CA THR A 69 -4.63 -7.30 0.89
C THR A 69 -5.80 -6.52 1.47
N GLU A 70 -5.93 -5.26 1.06
CA GLU A 70 -6.98 -4.37 1.52
C GLU A 70 -7.54 -3.57 0.36
N THR A 71 -8.85 -3.32 0.40
CA THR A 71 -9.51 -2.48 -0.60
C THR A 71 -9.73 -1.08 -0.02
N ILE A 72 -9.20 -0.08 -0.70
CA ILE A 72 -9.17 1.31 -0.22
C ILE A 72 -9.83 2.25 -1.23
N LEU A 73 -10.43 3.31 -0.72
CA LEU A 73 -10.99 4.38 -1.55
C LEU A 73 -10.06 5.58 -1.51
N VAL A 74 -9.63 6.03 -2.69
CA VAL A 74 -8.82 7.23 -2.86
C VAL A 74 -9.75 8.36 -3.29
N ALA A 75 -9.84 9.39 -2.46
CA ALA A 75 -10.60 10.60 -2.77
C ALA A 75 -9.73 11.64 -3.48
N ALA A 76 -10.38 12.56 -4.19
CA ALA A 76 -9.70 13.56 -4.99
C ALA A 76 -8.97 14.58 -4.10
N GLY A 77 -7.66 14.72 -4.29
CA GLY A 77 -6.82 15.63 -3.51
C GLY A 77 -6.54 15.18 -2.07
N GLU A 78 -6.95 13.96 -1.69
CA GLU A 78 -6.73 13.39 -0.36
C GLU A 78 -5.64 12.31 -0.39
N VAL A 79 -4.93 12.18 0.72
CA VAL A 79 -3.96 11.09 0.92
C VAL A 79 -4.54 10.09 1.92
N THR A 80 -4.93 8.92 1.43
CA THR A 80 -5.40 7.81 2.26
C THR A 80 -4.22 7.18 2.98
N THR A 81 -4.29 7.05 4.30
CA THR A 81 -3.25 6.37 5.09
C THR A 81 -3.67 4.94 5.41
N VAL A 82 -2.80 3.96 5.13
CA VAL A 82 -3.09 2.52 5.28
C VAL A 82 -1.89 1.84 5.94
N GLU A 83 -2.09 1.32 7.14
CA GLU A 83 -1.04 0.58 7.85
C GLU A 83 -1.19 -0.91 7.54
N ALA A 84 -0.16 -1.50 6.92
CA ALA A 84 -0.15 -2.91 6.57
C ALA A 84 0.58 -3.71 7.65
N VAL A 85 -0.17 -4.51 8.41
CA VAL A 85 0.40 -5.41 9.41
C VAL A 85 0.51 -6.81 8.83
N LEU A 86 1.74 -7.26 8.60
CA LEU A 86 2.07 -8.57 8.06
C LEU A 86 2.27 -9.59 9.17
N THR A 87 1.79 -10.81 8.94
CA THR A 87 2.01 -11.93 9.86
C THR A 87 3.07 -12.89 9.29
N PRO A 88 4.10 -13.28 10.06
CA PRO A 88 5.06 -14.27 9.62
C PRO A 88 4.36 -15.60 9.30
N VAL A 89 4.65 -16.19 8.15
CA VAL A 89 4.27 -17.57 7.83
C VAL A 89 5.32 -18.46 8.45
N GLN A 90 5.13 -18.78 9.73
CA GLN A 90 6.06 -19.65 10.44
C GLN A 90 6.02 -21.05 9.79
N PRO A 91 7.15 -21.60 9.30
CA PRO A 91 7.19 -22.99 8.91
C PRO A 91 6.95 -23.83 10.18
N ALA A 92 6.02 -24.78 10.09
CA ALA A 92 5.70 -25.74 11.14
C ALA A 92 6.93 -26.60 11.50
#